data_AF-A0A9E1KNA0-F1
#
_entry.id   AF-A0A9E1KNA0-F1
#
_cell.length_a   1.000
_cell.length_b   1.000
_cell.length_c   1.000
_cell.angle_alpha   90.00
_cell.angle_beta   90.00
_cell.angle_gamma   90.00
#
_symmetry.space_group_name_H-M   'P 1'
#
loop_
_entity.id
_entity.type
_entity.pdbx_description
1 polymer ?
#
loop_
_entity_poly.entity_id
_entity_poly.type
_entity_poly.pdbx_seq_one_letter_code
_entity_poly.pdbx_strand_id
1 'polypeptide(L)'
;GGVFAWLFIIQAVLIGTLFLAANYYLWCGMGRSEGAHRYNPYIKYIAAVIVGSFLVWFTPHTLVLTNQELMSLGGPYHKYLGPLGIMPAKNTAVNLMILFTSLSFLYYRRSNKTATVSWVKAGNALQVALFTVGIINILILGIYYGYFTNTVYKVAASIPQVLTTLVVIILSTVLDSAIYKGSTEVAPLKWGRVPDRAQYALFLLAVAFTWLMGLMGYIRSGIRQHWHVTDVFRDNSPDAFTPTLGYAANVVSVAVILFMAIVMFVFWLSQISSRKTEITGYWKE
;
A
#
# COMPACT_ATOMS: atom_id res chain seq x y z
N GLY A 1 -26.68 5.87 2.48
CA GLY A 1 -25.69 4.82 2.15
C GLY A 1 -25.55 3.87 3.32
N GLY A 2 -25.52 2.56 3.08
CA GLY A 2 -25.51 1.55 4.17
C GLY A 2 -24.30 1.62 5.09
N VAL A 3 -24.42 1.06 6.29
CA VAL A 3 -23.40 1.04 7.37
C VAL A 3 -22.02 0.57 6.87
N PHE A 4 -21.98 -0.35 5.90
CA PHE A 4 -20.73 -0.85 5.32
C PHE A 4 -20.02 0.14 4.37
N ALA A 5 -20.70 1.12 3.79
CA ALA A 5 -20.06 2.07 2.87
C ALA A 5 -18.99 2.92 3.57
N TRP A 6 -19.25 3.36 4.80
CA TRP A 6 -18.30 4.11 5.62
C TRP A 6 -17.06 3.30 6.00
N LEU A 7 -17.22 2.01 6.27
CA LEU A 7 -16.10 1.09 6.51
C LEU A 7 -15.15 1.02 5.32
N PHE A 8 -15.70 0.88 4.11
CA PHE A 8 -14.89 0.83 2.90
C PHE A 8 -14.17 2.15 2.62
N ILE A 9 -14.75 3.30 2.97
CA ILE A 9 -14.09 4.60 2.86
C ILE A 9 -12.92 4.68 3.84
N ILE A 10 -13.13 4.35 5.12
CA ILE A 10 -12.06 4.36 6.14
C ILE A 10 -10.93 3.40 5.73
N GLN A 11 -11.28 2.20 5.28
CA GLN A 11 -10.32 1.22 4.76
C GLN A 11 -9.53 1.80 3.57
N ALA A 12 -10.21 2.48 2.63
CA ALA A 12 -9.55 3.04 1.46
C ALA A 12 -8.52 4.11 1.85
N VAL A 13 -8.86 4.97 2.81
CA VAL A 13 -7.94 5.97 3.37
C VAL A 13 -6.74 5.29 4.04
N LEU A 14 -6.98 4.27 4.88
CA LEU A 14 -5.89 3.55 5.56
C LEU A 14 -4.91 2.91 4.57
N ILE A 15 -5.41 2.26 3.51
CA ILE A 15 -4.56 1.67 2.46
C ILE A 15 -3.75 2.75 1.74
N GLY A 16 -4.37 3.88 1.40
CA GLY A 16 -3.67 5.03 0.82
C GLY A 16 -2.54 5.55 1.70
N THR A 17 -2.84 5.75 2.98
CA THR A 17 -1.87 6.17 3.99
C THR A 17 -0.70 5.19 4.10
N LEU A 18 -0.96 3.88 4.04
CA LEU A 18 0.11 2.87 4.07
C LEU A 18 1.09 3.05 2.90
N PHE A 19 0.57 3.13 1.67
CA PHE A 19 1.42 3.28 0.50
C PHE A 19 2.17 4.61 0.49
N LEU A 20 1.51 5.71 0.84
CA LEU A 20 2.15 7.03 0.89
C LEU A 20 3.22 7.09 1.99
N ALA A 21 2.94 6.60 3.20
CA ALA A 21 3.88 6.59 4.32
C ALA A 21 5.08 5.68 4.05
N ALA A 22 4.85 4.48 3.50
CA ALA A 22 5.92 3.55 3.13
C ALA A 22 6.86 4.15 2.08
N ASN A 23 6.31 4.74 1.01
CA ASN A 23 7.11 5.38 -0.03
C ASN A 23 7.85 6.61 0.51
N TYR A 24 7.18 7.44 1.30
CA TYR A 24 7.80 8.61 1.93
C TYR A 24 8.97 8.23 2.84
N TYR A 25 8.83 7.16 3.62
CA TYR A 25 9.91 6.61 4.43
C TYR A 25 11.09 6.14 3.56
N LEU A 26 10.83 5.40 2.47
CA LEU A 26 11.88 4.96 1.54
C LEU A 26 12.61 6.15 0.91
N TRP A 27 11.88 7.18 0.49
CA TRP A 27 12.45 8.38 -0.12
C TRP A 27 13.31 9.18 0.85
N CYS A 28 12.85 9.37 2.09
CA CYS A 28 13.68 9.98 3.14
C CYS A 28 14.89 9.10 3.48
N GLY A 29 14.71 7.78 3.49
CA GLY A 29 15.76 6.80 3.77
C GLY A 29 16.88 6.80 2.72
N MET A 30 16.59 7.18 1.47
CA MET A 30 17.62 7.37 0.45
C MET A 30 18.60 8.49 0.80
N GLY A 31 18.22 9.45 1.64
CA GLY A 31 19.11 10.51 2.14
C GLY A 31 20.34 10.02 2.93
N ARG A 32 20.36 8.73 3.34
CA ARG A 32 21.53 8.08 3.96
C ARG A 32 22.70 7.88 3.00
N SER A 33 22.44 7.86 1.69
CA SER A 33 23.45 7.58 0.66
C SER A 33 23.67 8.80 -0.25
N GLU A 34 24.92 9.09 -0.58
CA GLU A 34 25.28 10.16 -1.52
C GLU A 34 24.93 9.80 -2.97
N GLY A 35 24.88 8.51 -3.30
CA GLY A 35 24.48 8.01 -4.62
C GLY A 35 22.99 8.13 -4.93
N ALA A 36 22.17 8.55 -3.95
CA ALA A 36 20.73 8.75 -4.10
C ALA A 36 20.35 9.90 -5.03
N HIS A 37 21.24 10.88 -5.24
CA HIS A 37 20.98 12.03 -6.11
C HIS A 37 20.53 11.61 -7.53
N ARG A 38 21.04 10.47 -8.02
CA ARG A 38 20.67 9.86 -9.31
C ARG A 38 19.18 9.52 -9.42
N TYR A 39 18.53 9.22 -8.30
CA TYR A 39 17.13 8.76 -8.26
C TYR A 39 16.13 9.84 -7.82
N ASN A 40 16.60 10.91 -7.16
CA ASN A 40 15.75 12.00 -6.66
C ASN A 40 14.80 12.62 -7.70
N PRO A 41 15.23 12.91 -8.95
CA PRO A 41 14.35 13.50 -9.95
C PRO A 41 13.15 12.61 -10.33
N TYR A 42 13.25 11.29 -10.14
CA TYR A 42 12.19 10.34 -10.50
C TYR A 42 11.11 10.20 -9.42
N ILE A 43 11.42 10.57 -8.18
CA ILE A 43 10.50 10.46 -7.04
C ILE A 43 9.17 11.19 -7.31
N LYS A 44 9.22 12.37 -7.94
CA LYS A 44 8.00 13.15 -8.26
C LYS A 44 7.05 12.41 -9.21
N TYR A 45 7.58 11.65 -10.17
CA TYR A 45 6.76 10.87 -11.09
C TYR A 45 6.14 9.67 -10.39
N ILE A 46 6.91 8.99 -9.53
CA ILE A 46 6.39 7.91 -8.69
C ILE A 46 5.28 8.43 -7.77
N ALA A 47 5.50 9.57 -7.12
CA ALA A 47 4.52 10.20 -6.25
C ALA A 47 3.23 10.57 -7.02
N ALA A 48 3.35 11.14 -8.23
CA ALA A 48 2.20 11.47 -9.05
C ALA A 48 1.34 10.23 -9.39
N VAL A 49 1.98 9.11 -9.74
CA VAL A 49 1.25 7.86 -10.03
C VAL A 49 0.61 7.26 -8.77
N ILE A 50 1.32 7.25 -7.64
CA ILE A 50 0.77 6.74 -6.38
C ILE A 50 -0.43 7.58 -5.93
N VAL A 51 -0.31 8.92 -5.96
CA VAL A 51 -1.41 9.83 -5.60
C VAL A 51 -2.58 9.69 -6.57
N GLY A 52 -2.32 9.68 -7.88
CA GLY A 52 -3.38 9.48 -8.88
C GLY A 52 -4.12 8.15 -8.70
N SER A 53 -3.37 7.07 -8.45
CA SER A 53 -3.96 5.76 -8.17
C SER A 53 -4.73 5.75 -6.85
N PHE A 54 -4.22 6.42 -5.81
CA PHE A 54 -4.93 6.57 -4.55
C PHE A 54 -6.26 7.32 -4.71
N LEU A 55 -6.31 8.38 -5.52
CA LEU A 55 -7.55 9.11 -5.80
C LEU A 55 -8.60 8.22 -6.49
N VAL A 56 -8.18 7.38 -7.44
CA VAL A 56 -9.06 6.37 -8.06
C VAL A 56 -9.55 5.37 -7.01
N TRP A 57 -8.63 4.82 -6.20
CA TRP A 57 -8.96 3.86 -5.13
C TRP A 57 -9.95 4.42 -4.10
N PHE A 58 -9.73 5.68 -3.70
CA PHE A 58 -10.55 6.39 -2.72
C PHE A 58 -11.96 6.70 -3.24
N THR A 59 -12.15 6.78 -4.56
CA THR A 59 -13.46 7.11 -5.15
C THR A 59 -14.50 6.02 -4.82
N PRO A 60 -15.57 6.33 -4.06
CA PRO A 60 -16.62 5.37 -3.79
C PRO A 60 -17.53 5.21 -5.00
N HIS A 61 -18.00 3.99 -5.26
CA HIS A 61 -18.99 3.76 -6.32
C HIS A 61 -20.34 4.35 -5.94
N THR A 62 -20.79 4.06 -4.72
CA THR A 62 -22.05 4.55 -4.16
C THR A 62 -21.77 5.73 -3.25
N LEU A 63 -22.27 6.91 -3.61
CA LEU A 63 -22.10 8.10 -2.78
C LEU A 63 -23.02 8.04 -1.55
N VAL A 64 -22.51 8.54 -0.42
CA VAL A 64 -23.33 8.74 0.79
C VAL A 64 -24.07 10.06 0.61
N LEU A 65 -25.23 9.99 -0.01
CA LEU A 65 -26.06 11.16 -0.34
C LEU A 65 -27.25 11.26 0.61
N THR A 66 -27.68 12.49 0.87
CA THR A 66 -29.00 12.79 1.43
C THR A 66 -30.10 12.52 0.41
N ASN A 67 -31.34 12.39 0.85
CA ASN A 67 -32.48 12.12 -0.05
C ASN A 67 -32.67 13.23 -1.10
N GLN A 68 -32.38 14.50 -0.75
CA GLN A 68 -32.45 15.63 -1.67
C GLN A 68 -31.37 15.56 -2.75
N GLU A 69 -30.13 15.22 -2.38
CA GLU A 69 -29.02 15.06 -3.33
C GLU A 69 -29.21 13.84 -4.23
N LEU A 70 -29.84 12.77 -3.73
CA LEU A 70 -30.17 11.60 -4.52
C LEU A 70 -31.15 11.93 -5.65
N MET A 71 -32.16 12.76 -5.35
CA MET A 71 -33.13 13.23 -6.33
C MET A 71 -32.51 14.17 -7.37
N SER A 72 -31.58 15.03 -6.96
CA SER A 72 -30.90 15.96 -7.89
C SER A 72 -29.88 15.26 -8.80
N LEU A 73 -29.22 14.20 -8.33
CA LEU A 73 -28.31 13.38 -9.12
C LEU A 73 -29.03 12.40 -10.07
N GLY A 74 -30.34 12.16 -9.87
CA GLY A 74 -31.10 11.17 -10.63
C GLY A 74 -30.69 9.72 -10.35
N GLY A 75 -29.98 9.48 -9.25
CA GLY A 75 -29.49 8.16 -8.87
C GLY A 75 -28.35 8.21 -7.83
N PRO A 76 -27.91 7.05 -7.30
CA PRO A 76 -26.87 6.97 -6.28
C PRO A 76 -25.44 7.12 -6.82
N TYR A 77 -25.29 7.31 -8.14
CA TYR A 77 -24.02 7.30 -8.86
C TYR A 77 -23.76 8.65 -9.54
N HIS A 78 -22.54 9.16 -9.43
CA HIS A 78 -22.12 10.33 -10.20
C HIS A 78 -21.64 9.91 -11.59
N LYS A 79 -22.11 10.61 -12.65
CA LYS A 79 -21.81 10.28 -14.06
C LYS A 79 -20.32 10.08 -14.35
N TYR A 80 -19.46 10.93 -13.79
CA TYR A 80 -18.01 10.90 -14.06
C TYR A 80 -17.18 10.13 -13.02
N LEU A 81 -17.65 10.05 -11.76
CA LEU A 81 -16.89 9.42 -10.66
C LEU A 81 -17.33 7.97 -10.43
N GLY A 82 -18.58 7.64 -10.76
CA GLY A 82 -19.13 6.28 -10.70
C GLY A 82 -18.26 5.25 -11.41
N PRO A 83 -17.76 5.52 -12.64
CA PRO A 83 -16.82 4.63 -13.32
C PRO A 83 -15.54 4.38 -12.53
N LEU A 84 -14.96 5.38 -11.85
CA LEU A 84 -13.74 5.19 -11.06
C LEU A 84 -13.98 4.36 -9.79
N GLY A 85 -15.21 4.35 -9.29
CA GLY A 85 -15.57 3.60 -8.09
C GLY A 85 -15.73 2.09 -8.28
N ILE A 86 -15.75 1.57 -9.52
CA ILE A 86 -15.95 0.14 -9.77
C ILE A 86 -14.72 -0.71 -9.38
N MET A 87 -14.96 -1.99 -9.08
CA MET A 87 -13.89 -2.93 -8.70
C MET A 87 -12.73 -3.03 -9.71
N PRO A 88 -12.96 -3.11 -11.04
CA PRO A 88 -11.87 -3.09 -12.01
C PRO A 88 -10.93 -1.86 -11.93
N ALA A 89 -11.50 -0.66 -11.76
CA ALA A 89 -10.72 0.58 -11.63
C ALA A 89 -9.86 0.56 -10.36
N LYS A 90 -10.46 0.14 -9.25
CA LYS A 90 -9.78 0.00 -7.95
C LYS A 90 -8.65 -1.01 -8.00
N ASN A 91 -8.87 -2.16 -8.62
CA ASN A 91 -7.84 -3.19 -8.75
C ASN A 91 -6.67 -2.70 -9.61
N THR A 92 -6.96 -2.01 -10.71
CA THR A 92 -5.95 -1.40 -11.57
C THR A 92 -5.10 -0.40 -10.79
N ALA A 93 -5.75 0.50 -10.04
CA ALA A 93 -5.10 1.48 -9.20
C ALA A 93 -4.17 0.85 -8.15
N VAL A 94 -4.63 -0.16 -7.42
CA VAL A 94 -3.78 -0.83 -6.42
C VAL A 94 -2.60 -1.56 -7.05
N ASN A 95 -2.79 -2.24 -8.18
CA ASN A 95 -1.68 -2.90 -8.87
C ASN A 95 -0.62 -1.88 -9.32
N LEU A 96 -1.04 -0.71 -9.82
CA LEU A 96 -0.11 0.38 -10.13
C LEU A 96 0.58 0.93 -8.87
N MET A 97 -0.14 1.14 -7.76
CA MET A 97 0.47 1.57 -6.50
C MET A 97 1.54 0.58 -6.03
N ILE A 98 1.28 -0.72 -6.12
CA ILE A 98 2.23 -1.77 -5.74
C ILE A 98 3.46 -1.74 -6.67
N LEU A 99 3.28 -1.65 -7.99
CA LEU A 99 4.40 -1.57 -8.94
C LEU A 99 5.28 -0.34 -8.73
N PHE A 100 4.67 0.83 -8.51
CA PHE A 100 5.44 2.05 -8.29
C PHE A 100 6.10 2.09 -6.90
N THR A 101 5.51 1.41 -5.91
CA THR A 101 6.14 1.20 -4.60
C THR A 101 7.32 0.22 -4.69
N SER A 102 7.20 -0.83 -5.49
CA SER A 102 8.32 -1.75 -5.72
C SER A 102 9.45 -1.05 -6.49
N LEU A 103 9.13 -0.16 -7.42
CA LEU A 103 10.11 0.71 -8.09
C LEU A 103 10.82 1.64 -7.09
N SER A 104 10.09 2.29 -6.16
CA SER A 104 10.69 3.05 -5.06
C SER A 104 11.66 2.20 -4.23
N PHE A 105 11.28 0.96 -3.92
CA PHE A 105 12.12 0.04 -3.17
C PHE A 105 13.40 -0.35 -3.94
N LEU A 106 13.30 -0.55 -5.25
CA LEU A 106 14.46 -0.82 -6.10
C LEU A 106 15.41 0.39 -6.12
N TYR A 107 14.90 1.62 -6.26
CA TYR A 107 15.73 2.82 -6.17
C TYR A 107 16.39 2.97 -4.79
N TYR A 108 15.65 2.69 -3.72
CA TYR A 108 16.22 2.66 -2.38
C TYR A 108 17.38 1.67 -2.26
N ARG A 109 17.22 0.43 -2.77
CA ARG A 109 18.28 -0.59 -2.78
C ARG A 109 19.51 -0.20 -3.61
N ARG A 110 19.30 0.53 -4.70
CA ARG A 110 20.36 0.99 -5.61
C ARG A 110 21.06 2.25 -5.14
N SER A 111 20.47 3.01 -4.22
CA SER A 111 20.95 4.33 -3.81
C SER A 111 22.44 4.32 -3.48
N ASN A 112 22.91 3.35 -2.68
CA ASN A 112 24.31 3.22 -2.29
C ASN A 112 25.17 2.28 -3.14
N LYS A 113 24.69 1.82 -4.29
CA LYS A 113 25.39 0.83 -5.10
C LYS A 113 25.85 1.37 -6.45
N THR A 114 27.03 0.93 -6.87
CA THR A 114 27.56 1.08 -8.23
C THR A 114 27.69 -0.29 -8.86
N ALA A 115 27.04 -0.47 -10.02
CA ALA A 115 27.08 -1.74 -10.71
C ALA A 115 28.43 -1.91 -11.42
N THR A 116 29.03 -3.09 -11.23
CA THR A 116 30.37 -3.46 -11.73
C THR A 116 30.29 -4.32 -12.99
N VAL A 117 29.09 -4.75 -13.36
CA VAL A 117 28.82 -5.70 -14.43
C VAL A 117 28.75 -4.98 -15.80
N SER A 118 29.25 -5.60 -16.87
CA SER A 118 29.30 -4.99 -18.21
C SER A 118 27.92 -4.80 -18.86
N TRP A 119 26.95 -5.65 -18.54
CA TRP A 119 25.61 -5.64 -19.15
C TRP A 119 24.58 -4.77 -18.42
N VAL A 120 25.01 -3.84 -17.56
CA VAL A 120 24.13 -2.95 -16.79
C VAL A 120 23.14 -2.17 -17.66
N LYS A 121 23.59 -1.67 -18.82
CA LYS A 121 22.72 -0.94 -19.76
C LYS A 121 21.59 -1.84 -20.29
N ALA A 122 21.94 -3.06 -20.71
CA ALA A 122 20.97 -4.03 -21.21
C ALA A 122 20.02 -4.50 -20.09
N GLY A 123 20.54 -4.76 -18.89
CA GLY A 123 19.73 -5.15 -17.73
C GLY A 123 18.74 -4.06 -17.30
N ASN A 124 19.18 -2.80 -17.26
CA ASN A 124 18.28 -1.68 -16.98
C ASN A 124 17.23 -1.49 -18.08
N ALA A 125 17.61 -1.64 -19.36
CA ALA A 125 16.65 -1.58 -20.47
C ALA A 125 15.59 -2.68 -20.37
N LEU A 126 16.02 -3.92 -20.06
CA LEU A 126 15.11 -5.05 -19.83
C LEU A 126 14.16 -4.77 -18.66
N GLN A 127 14.65 -4.17 -17.58
CA GLN A 127 13.81 -3.83 -16.44
C GLN A 127 12.77 -2.75 -16.78
N VAL A 128 13.16 -1.72 -17.51
CA VAL A 128 12.22 -0.70 -18.00
C VAL A 128 11.18 -1.33 -18.91
N ALA A 129 11.58 -2.22 -19.82
CA ALA A 129 10.66 -2.95 -20.69
C ALA A 129 9.69 -3.81 -19.87
N LEU A 130 10.18 -4.53 -18.86
CA LEU A 130 9.38 -5.37 -17.97
C LEU A 130 8.31 -4.56 -17.21
N PHE A 131 8.68 -3.42 -16.63
CA PHE A 131 7.70 -2.52 -16.00
C PHE A 131 6.72 -1.93 -17.02
N THR A 132 7.18 -1.53 -18.20
CA THR A 132 6.33 -0.94 -19.24
C THR A 132 5.30 -1.92 -19.76
N VAL A 133 5.73 -3.14 -20.12
CA VAL A 133 4.84 -4.22 -20.57
C VAL A 133 3.87 -4.62 -19.45
N GLY A 134 4.35 -4.72 -18.21
CA GLY A 134 3.51 -5.00 -17.05
C GLY A 134 2.41 -3.96 -16.84
N ILE A 135 2.76 -2.67 -16.91
CA ILE A 135 1.80 -1.56 -16.78
C ILE A 135 0.80 -1.58 -17.93
N ILE A 136 1.24 -1.74 -19.17
CA ILE A 136 0.36 -1.83 -20.34
C ILE A 136 -0.62 -3.01 -20.16
N ASN A 137 -0.14 -4.18 -19.74
CA ASN A 137 -0.99 -5.33 -19.50
C ASN A 137 -2.03 -5.07 -18.41
N ILE A 138 -1.63 -4.48 -17.28
CA ILE A 138 -2.54 -4.11 -16.19
C ILE A 138 -3.60 -3.11 -16.66
N LEU A 139 -3.21 -2.12 -17.47
CA LEU A 139 -4.14 -1.13 -18.02
C LEU A 139 -5.12 -1.76 -19.03
N ILE A 140 -4.67 -2.67 -19.90
CA ILE A 140 -5.55 -3.39 -20.82
C ILE A 140 -6.54 -4.25 -20.01
N LEU A 141 -6.07 -5.03 -19.05
CA LEU A 141 -6.91 -5.85 -18.18
C LEU A 141 -7.90 -4.98 -17.37
N GLY A 142 -7.48 -3.80 -16.94
CA GLY A 142 -8.29 -2.87 -16.15
C GLY A 142 -9.35 -2.15 -16.97
N ILE A 143 -8.97 -1.62 -18.13
CA ILE A 143 -9.81 -0.74 -18.94
C ILE A 143 -10.66 -1.55 -19.90
N TYR A 144 -10.04 -2.40 -20.72
CA TYR A 144 -10.75 -3.17 -21.75
C TYR A 144 -11.70 -4.17 -21.10
N TYR A 145 -11.18 -5.06 -20.25
CA TYR A 145 -12.02 -6.06 -19.59
C TYR A 145 -12.90 -5.45 -18.50
N GLY A 146 -12.44 -4.40 -17.80
CA GLY A 146 -13.22 -3.78 -16.72
C GLY A 146 -14.47 -3.02 -17.18
N TYR A 147 -14.40 -2.28 -18.28
CA TYR A 147 -15.52 -1.45 -18.73
C TYR A 147 -16.33 -2.07 -19.88
N PHE A 148 -15.68 -2.79 -20.80
CA PHE A 148 -16.30 -3.20 -22.06
C PHE A 148 -16.76 -4.67 -22.11
N THR A 149 -16.51 -5.45 -21.06
CA THR A 149 -16.89 -6.88 -21.02
C THR A 149 -17.96 -7.20 -19.97
N ASN A 150 -18.48 -8.43 -20.00
CA ASN A 150 -19.49 -8.90 -19.05
C ASN A 150 -18.90 -9.05 -17.62
N THR A 151 -19.74 -8.95 -16.59
CA THR A 151 -19.39 -8.99 -15.17
C THR A 151 -18.50 -10.16 -14.77
N VAL A 152 -18.68 -11.33 -15.39
CA VAL A 152 -17.83 -12.53 -15.14
C VAL A 152 -16.37 -12.25 -15.53
N TYR A 153 -16.14 -11.68 -16.71
CA TYR A 153 -14.81 -11.34 -17.18
C TYR A 153 -14.19 -10.18 -16.39
N LYS A 154 -14.99 -9.23 -15.91
CA LYS A 154 -14.52 -8.15 -15.02
C LYS A 154 -13.89 -8.70 -13.74
N VAL A 155 -14.53 -9.69 -13.12
CA VAL A 155 -14.02 -10.34 -11.91
C VAL A 155 -12.82 -11.23 -12.24
N ALA A 156 -12.92 -12.02 -13.29
CA ALA A 156 -11.85 -12.94 -13.70
C ALA A 156 -10.55 -12.19 -14.07
N ALA A 157 -10.65 -10.99 -14.65
CA ALA A 157 -9.50 -10.15 -15.00
C ALA A 157 -8.67 -9.68 -13.79
N SER A 158 -9.19 -9.81 -12.56
CA SER A 158 -8.44 -9.47 -11.34
C SER A 158 -7.23 -10.38 -11.12
N ILE A 159 -7.39 -11.68 -11.36
CA ILE A 159 -6.35 -12.70 -11.17
C ILE A 159 -5.11 -12.41 -12.05
N PRO A 160 -5.23 -12.24 -13.38
CA PRO A 160 -4.08 -11.94 -14.22
C PRO A 160 -3.45 -10.57 -13.94
N GLN A 161 -4.20 -9.57 -13.43
CA GLN A 161 -3.60 -8.30 -12.99
C GLN A 161 -2.63 -8.51 -11.84
N VAL A 162 -3.07 -9.23 -10.79
CA VAL A 162 -2.24 -9.51 -9.61
C VAL A 162 -1.04 -10.38 -10.01
N LEU A 163 -1.23 -11.41 -10.84
CA LEU A 163 -0.14 -12.24 -11.33
C LEU A 163 0.90 -11.43 -12.11
N THR A 164 0.46 -10.51 -12.98
CA THR A 164 1.36 -9.60 -13.71
C THR A 164 2.18 -8.77 -12.73
N THR A 165 1.54 -8.17 -11.72
CA THR A 165 2.22 -7.38 -10.70
C THR A 165 3.27 -8.20 -9.95
N LEU A 166 2.92 -9.41 -9.50
CA LEU A 166 3.84 -10.29 -8.78
C LEU A 166 5.02 -10.73 -9.66
N VAL A 167 4.75 -11.11 -10.92
CA VAL A 167 5.79 -11.50 -11.88
C VAL A 167 6.75 -10.35 -12.13
N VAL A 168 6.25 -9.13 -12.34
CA VAL A 168 7.08 -7.93 -12.53
C VAL A 168 7.95 -7.68 -11.30
N ILE A 169 7.40 -7.77 -10.09
CA ILE A 169 8.16 -7.57 -8.85
C ILE A 169 9.25 -8.63 -8.69
N ILE A 170 8.92 -9.90 -8.87
CA ILE A 170 9.87 -11.00 -8.69
C ILE A 170 10.98 -10.91 -9.73
N LEU A 171 10.64 -10.82 -11.01
CA LEU A 171 11.62 -10.75 -12.09
C LEU A 171 12.50 -9.50 -12.00
N SER A 172 11.90 -8.33 -11.68
CA SER A 172 12.69 -7.10 -11.50
C SER A 172 13.62 -7.17 -10.29
N THR A 173 13.19 -7.81 -9.20
CA THR A 173 14.01 -8.01 -7.99
C THR A 173 15.15 -8.99 -8.22
N VAL A 174 14.91 -10.07 -8.97
CA VAL A 174 15.94 -11.04 -9.37
C VAL A 174 16.95 -10.38 -10.31
N LEU A 175 16.47 -9.66 -11.32
CA LEU A 175 17.30 -8.93 -12.27
C LEU A 175 18.15 -7.87 -11.57
N ASP A 176 17.57 -7.10 -10.65
CA ASP A 176 18.29 -6.14 -9.82
C ASP A 176 19.40 -6.79 -9.01
N SER A 177 19.09 -7.92 -8.37
CA SER A 177 20.06 -8.66 -7.56
C SER A 177 21.19 -9.24 -8.41
N ALA A 178 20.92 -9.62 -9.67
CA ALA A 178 21.93 -10.08 -10.61
C ALA A 178 22.82 -8.93 -11.13
N ILE A 179 22.24 -7.77 -11.47
CA ILE A 179 22.97 -6.58 -11.95
C ILE A 179 23.94 -6.06 -10.88
N TYR A 180 23.50 -6.05 -9.61
CA TYR A 180 24.28 -5.52 -8.49
C TYR A 180 25.04 -6.61 -7.71
N LYS A 181 25.21 -7.80 -8.30
CA LYS A 181 26.06 -8.85 -7.72
C LYS A 181 27.52 -8.38 -7.76
N GLY A 182 28.16 -8.26 -6.60
CA GLY A 182 29.51 -7.71 -6.50
C GLY A 182 29.60 -6.19 -6.73
N SER A 183 28.51 -5.46 -6.47
CA SER A 183 28.50 -3.99 -6.55
C SER A 183 29.43 -3.35 -5.53
N THR A 184 30.11 -2.29 -5.93
CA THR A 184 30.84 -1.41 -5.00
C THR A 184 29.91 -0.42 -4.33
N GLU A 185 30.30 0.09 -3.17
CA GLU A 185 29.58 1.17 -2.49
C GLU A 185 29.98 2.52 -3.08
N VAL A 186 29.00 3.41 -3.29
CA VAL A 186 29.26 4.75 -3.82
C VAL A 186 30.02 5.60 -2.79
N ALA A 187 29.57 5.55 -1.54
CA ALA A 187 30.14 6.25 -0.40
C ALA A 187 29.74 5.52 0.89
N PRO A 188 30.44 5.77 2.02
CA PRO A 188 30.01 5.28 3.32
C PRO A 188 28.59 5.76 3.65
N LEU A 189 27.72 4.85 4.13
CA LEU A 189 26.38 5.25 4.57
C LEU A 189 26.47 6.16 5.80
N LYS A 190 25.81 7.32 5.72
CA LYS A 190 25.71 8.26 6.83
C LYS A 190 24.47 7.93 7.67
N TRP A 191 24.64 7.07 8.66
CA TRP A 191 23.61 6.75 9.66
C TRP A 191 23.25 8.02 10.45
N GLY A 192 21.95 8.20 10.75
CA GLY A 192 21.45 9.41 11.42
C GLY A 192 21.06 10.56 10.49
N ARG A 193 21.43 10.54 9.19
CA ARG A 193 21.03 11.58 8.20
C ARG A 193 19.58 11.43 7.70
N VAL A 194 18.70 10.83 8.49
CA VAL A 194 17.28 10.67 8.14
C VAL A 194 16.48 11.67 8.96
N PRO A 195 15.64 12.50 8.31
CA PRO A 195 14.87 13.50 9.03
C PRO A 195 13.82 12.84 9.92
N ASP A 196 13.51 13.46 11.07
CA ASP A 196 12.55 12.96 12.06
C ASP A 196 11.17 12.66 11.48
N ARG A 197 10.78 13.41 10.44
CA ARG A 197 9.54 13.19 9.67
C ARG A 197 9.42 11.77 9.09
N ALA A 198 10.53 11.10 8.80
CA ALA A 198 10.51 9.72 8.33
C ALA A 198 10.13 8.75 9.46
N GLN A 199 10.50 9.06 10.71
CA GLN A 199 10.12 8.26 11.87
C GLN A 199 8.62 8.37 12.14
N TYR A 200 8.04 9.58 12.04
CA TYR A 200 6.59 9.75 12.11
C TYR A 200 5.87 8.94 11.03
N ALA A 201 6.41 8.86 9.81
CA ALA A 201 5.83 8.03 8.75
C ALA A 201 5.91 6.53 9.07
N LEU A 202 6.98 6.07 9.72
CA LEU A 202 7.13 4.67 10.13
C LEU A 202 6.19 4.29 11.28
N PHE A 203 6.01 5.18 12.26
CA PHE A 203 4.99 5.02 13.31
C PHE A 203 3.57 5.06 12.73
N LEU A 204 3.28 6.00 11.84
CA LEU A 204 2.00 6.09 11.14
C LEU A 204 1.71 4.81 10.36
N LEU A 205 2.71 4.24 9.68
CA LEU A 205 2.60 2.98 8.95
C LEU A 205 2.21 1.83 9.89
N ALA A 206 2.86 1.72 11.05
CA ALA A 206 2.56 0.70 12.04
C ALA A 206 1.11 0.83 12.57
N VAL A 207 0.70 2.04 12.95
CA VAL A 207 -0.66 2.32 13.45
C VAL A 207 -1.71 2.03 12.37
N ALA A 208 -1.52 2.56 11.17
CA ALA A 208 -2.44 2.35 10.05
C ALA A 208 -2.58 0.86 9.71
N PHE A 209 -1.49 0.09 9.75
CA PHE A 209 -1.51 -1.35 9.46
C PHE A 209 -2.29 -2.12 10.51
N THR A 210 -2.04 -1.86 11.80
CA THR A 210 -2.76 -2.51 12.90
C THR A 210 -4.26 -2.21 12.87
N TRP A 211 -4.63 -0.97 12.58
CA TRP A 211 -6.03 -0.57 12.48
C TRP A 211 -6.70 -1.21 11.27
N LEU A 212 -6.03 -1.22 10.11
CA LEU A 212 -6.52 -1.86 8.90
C LEU A 212 -6.78 -3.34 9.12
N MET A 213 -5.88 -4.07 9.77
CA MET A 213 -6.06 -5.49 10.08
C MET A 213 -7.29 -5.73 10.96
N GLY A 214 -7.45 -4.94 12.03
CA GLY A 214 -8.61 -5.07 12.91
C GLY A 214 -9.94 -4.77 12.20
N LEU A 215 -9.97 -3.71 11.40
CA LEU A 215 -11.17 -3.31 10.66
C LEU A 215 -11.55 -4.32 9.57
N MET A 216 -10.56 -4.84 8.83
CA MET A 216 -10.78 -5.85 7.80
C MET A 216 -11.22 -7.19 8.37
N GLY A 217 -10.69 -7.56 9.55
CA GLY A 217 -11.17 -8.73 10.30
C GLY A 217 -12.65 -8.60 10.64
N TYR A 218 -13.07 -7.44 11.14
CA TYR A 218 -14.48 -7.16 11.42
C TYR A 218 -15.34 -7.18 10.15
N ILE A 219 -14.93 -6.53 9.05
CA ILE A 219 -15.70 -6.54 7.79
C ILE A 219 -15.95 -7.99 7.33
N ARG A 220 -14.92 -8.84 7.34
CA ARG A 220 -15.05 -10.25 6.95
C ARG A 220 -16.04 -11.00 7.85
N SER A 221 -15.98 -10.76 9.16
CA SER A 221 -16.91 -11.38 10.09
C SER A 221 -18.35 -10.85 9.94
N GLY A 222 -18.50 -9.53 9.79
CA GLY A 222 -19.79 -8.84 9.72
C GLY A 222 -20.58 -9.11 8.44
N ILE A 223 -19.91 -9.48 7.34
CA ILE A 223 -20.59 -9.94 6.10
C ILE A 223 -21.39 -11.23 6.35
N ARG A 224 -21.00 -12.06 7.34
CA ARG A 224 -21.75 -13.27 7.71
C ARG A 224 -23.06 -12.97 8.44
N GLN A 225 -23.27 -11.74 8.92
CA GLN A 225 -24.48 -11.32 9.63
C GLN A 225 -24.88 -12.30 10.76
N HIS A 226 -26.04 -12.95 10.64
CA HIS A 226 -26.57 -13.93 11.58
C HIS A 226 -26.33 -15.38 11.13
N TRP A 227 -25.29 -15.63 10.32
CA TRP A 227 -25.00 -16.96 9.79
C TRP A 227 -23.66 -17.47 10.32
N HIS A 228 -23.65 -18.70 10.82
CA HIS A 228 -22.41 -19.42 11.11
C HIS A 228 -21.78 -19.93 9.81
N VAL A 229 -22.63 -20.49 8.94
CA VAL A 229 -22.33 -20.85 7.56
C VAL A 229 -23.33 -20.12 6.67
N THR A 230 -22.82 -19.24 5.80
CA THR A 230 -23.63 -18.36 4.93
C THR A 230 -24.68 -19.17 4.19
N ASP A 231 -25.94 -18.77 4.33
CA ASP A 231 -27.14 -19.37 3.72
C ASP A 231 -27.43 -20.84 4.07
N VAL A 232 -26.68 -21.45 5.00
CA VAL A 232 -26.87 -22.85 5.42
C VAL A 232 -27.30 -22.96 6.88
N PHE A 233 -26.56 -22.32 7.80
CA PHE A 233 -26.82 -22.43 9.23
C PHE A 233 -26.94 -21.05 9.88
N ARG A 234 -28.20 -20.66 10.13
CA ARG A 234 -28.55 -19.39 10.77
C ARG A 234 -28.41 -19.50 12.29
N ASP A 235 -27.74 -18.52 12.87
CA ASP A 235 -27.67 -18.32 14.31
C ASP A 235 -29.00 -17.73 14.82
N ASN A 236 -29.69 -18.50 15.65
CA ASN A 236 -30.93 -18.09 16.32
C ASN A 236 -30.72 -17.85 17.82
N SER A 237 -29.47 -17.81 18.29
CA SER A 237 -29.20 -17.52 19.70
C SER A 237 -29.66 -16.10 20.07
N PRO A 238 -30.10 -15.87 21.32
CA PRO A 238 -30.50 -14.53 21.77
C PRO A 238 -29.39 -13.48 21.63
N ASP A 239 -28.14 -13.91 21.66
CA ASP A 239 -26.94 -13.07 21.54
C ASP A 239 -26.44 -12.92 20.10
N ALA A 240 -27.18 -13.41 19.11
CA ALA A 240 -26.82 -13.32 17.69
C ALA A 240 -27.01 -11.89 17.15
N PHE A 241 -26.08 -10.99 17.44
CA PHE A 241 -26.09 -9.63 16.90
C PHE A 241 -24.83 -9.32 16.09
N THR A 242 -25.00 -8.54 15.02
CA THR A 242 -23.87 -7.93 14.31
C THR A 242 -23.63 -6.55 14.93
N PRO A 243 -22.46 -6.28 15.54
CA PRO A 243 -22.20 -4.98 16.15
C PRO A 243 -22.33 -3.84 15.14
N THR A 244 -22.73 -2.66 15.60
CA THR A 244 -22.73 -1.47 14.74
C THR A 244 -21.31 -1.03 14.40
N LEU A 245 -21.15 -0.26 13.33
CA LEU A 245 -19.84 0.28 12.92
C LEU A 245 -19.16 1.05 14.05
N GLY A 246 -19.88 1.95 14.72
CA GLY A 246 -19.32 2.74 15.83
C GLY A 246 -18.79 1.85 16.96
N TYR A 247 -19.54 0.81 17.32
CA TYR A 247 -19.11 -0.16 18.33
C TYR A 247 -17.86 -0.92 17.88
N ALA A 248 -17.86 -1.48 16.67
CA ALA A 248 -16.74 -2.25 16.15
C ALA A 248 -15.47 -1.39 16.01
N ALA A 249 -15.60 -0.16 15.51
CA ALA A 249 -14.49 0.79 15.41
C ALA A 249 -13.91 1.10 16.79
N ASN A 250 -14.74 1.36 17.80
CA ASN A 250 -14.27 1.62 19.17
C ASN A 250 -13.50 0.43 19.76
N VAL A 251 -14.03 -0.79 19.62
CA VAL A 251 -13.36 -2.00 20.11
C VAL A 251 -12.02 -2.21 19.41
N VAL A 252 -11.98 -2.04 18.08
CA VAL A 252 -10.72 -2.13 17.31
C VAL A 252 -9.74 -1.04 17.74
N SER A 253 -10.19 0.20 17.94
CA SER A 253 -9.32 1.29 18.41
C SER A 253 -8.74 1.00 19.80
N VAL A 254 -9.53 0.48 20.73
CA VAL A 254 -9.03 0.07 22.06
C VAL A 254 -7.96 -1.03 21.91
N ALA A 255 -8.22 -2.04 21.08
CA ALA A 255 -7.25 -3.12 20.83
C ALA A 255 -5.95 -2.60 20.20
N VAL A 256 -6.04 -1.66 19.25
CA VAL A 256 -4.87 -1.02 18.62
C VAL A 256 -4.06 -0.23 19.65
N ILE A 257 -4.72 0.55 20.51
CA ILE A 257 -4.04 1.31 21.58
C ILE A 257 -3.33 0.38 22.55
N LEU A 258 -3.99 -0.69 23.01
CA LEU A 258 -3.39 -1.69 23.89
C LEU A 258 -2.19 -2.37 23.23
N PHE A 259 -2.31 -2.77 21.97
CA PHE A 259 -1.21 -3.35 21.21
C PHE A 259 -0.02 -2.39 21.10
N MET A 260 -0.28 -1.12 20.76
CA MET A 260 0.79 -0.12 20.68
C MET A 260 1.43 0.16 22.03
N ALA A 261 0.65 0.18 23.11
CA ALA A 261 1.19 0.31 24.46
C ALA A 261 2.13 -0.85 24.81
N ILE A 262 1.76 -2.09 24.47
CA ILE A 262 2.62 -3.27 24.67
C ILE A 262 3.89 -3.16 23.82
N VAL A 263 3.78 -2.77 22.54
CA VAL A 263 4.95 -2.60 21.67
C VAL A 263 5.90 -1.54 22.23
N MET A 264 5.39 -0.38 22.67
CA MET A 264 6.19 0.66 23.32
C MET A 264 6.85 0.14 24.60
N PHE A 265 6.12 -0.61 25.41
CA PHE A 265 6.65 -1.23 26.63
C PHE A 265 7.79 -2.22 26.34
N VAL A 266 7.65 -3.06 25.30
CA VAL A 266 8.70 -4.00 24.88
C VAL A 266 9.97 -3.27 24.42
N PHE A 267 9.82 -2.21 23.61
CA PHE A 267 10.97 -1.40 23.18
C PHE A 267 11.64 -0.69 24.35
N TRP A 268 10.86 -0.19 25.31
CA TRP A 268 11.39 0.40 26.54
C TRP A 268 12.18 -0.62 27.37
N LEU A 269 11.65 -1.84 27.56
CA LEU A 269 12.35 -2.95 28.24
C LEU A 269 13.67 -3.31 27.54
N SER A 270 13.68 -3.32 26.20
CA SER A 270 14.88 -3.56 25.40
C SER A 270 15.96 -2.48 25.62
N GLN A 271 15.59 -1.21 25.78
CA GLN A 271 16.55 -0.14 26.08
C GLN A 271 17.18 -0.28 27.47
N ILE A 272 16.45 -0.79 28.46
CA ILE A 272 16.99 -1.05 29.81
C ILE A 272 18.04 -2.18 29.76
N SER A 273 17.83 -3.17 28.89
CA SER A 273 18.77 -4.28 28.70
C SER A 273 20.00 -3.91 27.86
N SER A 274 19.91 -2.84 27.05
CA SER A 274 21.01 -2.34 26.23
C SER A 274 22.13 -1.77 27.11
N ARG A 275 23.24 -2.50 27.23
CA ARG A 275 24.51 -1.86 27.62
C ARG A 275 24.85 -0.86 26.53
N LYS A 276 24.87 0.43 26.86
CA LYS A 276 25.39 1.46 25.98
C LYS A 276 26.86 1.16 25.73
N THR A 277 27.18 0.53 24.61
CA THR A 277 28.55 0.41 24.15
C THR A 277 28.99 1.83 23.76
N GLU A 278 29.94 2.41 24.49
CA GLU A 278 30.56 3.66 24.04
C GLU A 278 31.11 3.45 22.63
N ILE A 279 30.75 4.33 21.71
CA ILE A 279 31.28 4.33 20.35
C ILE A 279 32.71 4.88 20.44
N THR A 280 33.65 4.06 20.88
CA THR A 280 35.06 4.36 20.76
C THR A 280 35.46 4.22 19.29
N GLY A 281 35.60 5.36 18.59
CA GLY A 281 36.52 5.45 17.46
C GLY A 281 35.99 5.80 16.06
N TYR A 282 34.71 6.12 15.85
CA TYR A 282 34.25 6.54 14.50
C TYR A 282 34.13 8.05 14.28
N TRP A 283 34.15 8.84 15.36
CA TRP A 283 34.10 10.30 15.30
C TRP A 283 35.31 10.88 16.03
N LYS A 284 36.48 10.79 15.39
CA LYS A 284 37.59 11.71 15.63
C LYS A 284 37.85 12.45 14.33
N GLU A 285 37.05 13.48 14.11
CA GLU A 285 37.46 14.74 13.46
C GLU A 285 36.79 15.88 14.25
#